data_AF-A0A7S2LNA8-F1
#
_entry.id   AF-A0A7S2LNA8-F1
#
_cell.length_a   1.000
_cell.length_b   1.000
_cell.length_c   1.000
_cell.angle_alpha   90.00
_cell.angle_beta   90.00
_cell.angle_gamma   90.00
#
_symmetry.space_group_name_H-M   'P 1'
#
loop_
_entity.id
_entity.type
_entity.pdbx_description
1 polymer ?
#
loop_
_entity_poly.entity_id
_entity_poly.type
_entity_poly.pdbx_seq_one_letter_code
_entity_poly.pdbx_strand_id
1 'polypeptide(L)'
;ISTSISTCKGEVISDGAAVADDTKRLFLPEEKGMVSDYIYFLMQHVTTCNMEDLVVNTSVRGNRNTTKIGLACRYCAKDPQNSRQFLYSSVVVLCNNISQIPRHLLKCHFVSDDLRNEVVKRKKAYKKDVKENRKKLKMMDALKIVWGRMHDDSDFIATA
;
A
#
# COMPACT_ATOMS: atom_id res chain seq x y z
N ILE A 1 -41.91 52.12 18.16
CA ILE A 1 -40.48 51.80 18.35
C ILE A 1 -40.35 50.37 17.80
N SER A 2 -40.11 50.17 16.50
CA SER A 2 -38.78 50.23 15.83
C SER A 2 -37.82 49.25 16.53
N THR A 3 -37.21 48.23 15.94
CA THR A 3 -36.69 48.04 14.58
C THR A 3 -36.40 46.54 14.37
N SER A 4 -36.44 46.12 13.11
CA SER A 4 -36.15 44.80 12.56
C SER A 4 -34.65 44.44 12.50
N ILE A 5 -34.38 43.35 11.75
CA ILE A 5 -33.11 42.89 11.12
C ILE A 5 -32.25 42.06 12.11
N SER A 6 -31.58 40.93 11.81
CA SER A 6 -31.01 40.28 10.63
C SER A 6 -30.49 38.91 11.15
N THR A 7 -30.38 37.78 10.45
CA THR A 7 -29.65 37.48 9.21
C THR A 7 -29.86 36.00 8.90
N CYS A 8 -30.08 35.69 7.62
CA CYS A 8 -30.04 34.34 7.03
C CYS A 8 -28.60 33.80 6.93
N LYS A 9 -28.40 32.48 7.06
CA LYS A 9 -27.37 31.62 6.38
C LYS A 9 -27.26 30.31 7.17
N GLY A 10 -27.18 29.12 6.58
CA GLY A 10 -27.00 28.72 5.21
C GLY A 10 -26.99 27.19 5.14
N GLU A 11 -27.30 26.72 3.94
CA GLU A 11 -27.50 25.35 3.51
C GLU A 11 -26.16 24.63 3.26
N VAL A 12 -26.14 23.33 3.54
CA VAL A 12 -25.45 22.19 2.87
C VAL A 12 -23.92 22.08 2.65
N ILE A 13 -23.53 20.78 2.63
CA ILE A 13 -22.36 20.07 2.06
C ILE A 13 -20.96 20.42 2.60
N SER A 14 -20.25 19.40 3.11
CA SER A 14 -19.21 18.74 2.31
C SER A 14 -18.63 17.53 3.04
N ASP A 15 -18.48 16.47 2.25
CA ASP A 15 -17.70 15.26 2.46
C ASP A 15 -16.54 15.43 3.44
N GLY A 16 -16.51 14.57 4.46
CA GLY A 16 -15.34 14.32 5.29
C GLY A 16 -14.24 13.68 4.46
N ALA A 17 -13.59 14.49 3.62
CA ALA A 17 -12.35 14.19 2.96
C ALA A 17 -11.33 13.82 4.06
N ALA A 18 -10.99 12.54 4.12
CA ALA A 18 -9.83 12.08 4.85
C ALA A 18 -8.62 12.90 4.38
N VAL A 19 -8.16 13.79 5.26
CA VAL A 19 -6.97 14.60 5.07
C VAL A 19 -5.82 13.65 4.72
N ALA A 20 -5.36 13.75 3.48
CA ALA A 20 -4.24 12.97 2.98
C ALA A 20 -2.96 13.47 3.65
N ASP A 21 -2.32 12.60 4.43
CA ASP A 21 -0.87 12.67 4.56
C ASP A 21 -0.30 12.17 3.22
N ASP A 22 0.16 13.11 2.38
CA ASP A 22 0.68 12.90 1.02
C ASP A 22 2.08 12.25 1.02
N THR A 23 2.34 11.34 1.96
CA THR A 23 3.56 10.55 2.01
C THR A 23 3.41 9.34 1.08
N LYS A 24 3.78 9.57 -0.18
CA LYS A 24 4.15 8.62 -1.25
C LYS A 24 3.29 7.35 -1.30
N ARG A 25 2.07 7.46 -1.86
CA ARG A 25 1.27 6.28 -2.22
C ARG A 25 2.07 5.37 -3.15
N LEU A 26 2.18 4.09 -2.82
CA LEU A 26 2.87 3.12 -3.67
C LEU A 26 2.14 2.95 -5.01
N PHE A 27 0.83 2.79 -4.99
CA PHE A 27 0.01 2.80 -6.20
C PHE A 27 -0.67 4.17 -6.38
N LEU A 28 -0.58 4.69 -7.59
CA LEU A 28 -1.34 5.83 -8.07
C LEU A 28 -2.77 5.40 -8.46
N PRO A 29 -3.74 6.31 -8.48
CA PRO A 29 -5.12 5.99 -8.86
C PRO A 29 -5.27 5.36 -10.25
N GLU A 30 -4.42 5.75 -11.19
CA GLU A 30 -4.41 5.29 -12.59
C GLU A 30 -4.07 3.79 -12.69
N GLU A 31 -3.26 3.30 -11.75
CA GLU A 31 -2.76 1.92 -11.72
C GLU A 31 -3.75 0.98 -11.02
N LYS A 32 -4.78 1.51 -10.37
CA LYS A 32 -5.80 0.72 -9.67
C LYS A 32 -6.44 -0.31 -10.60
N GLY A 33 -6.68 0.03 -11.86
CA GLY A 33 -7.29 -0.87 -12.85
C GLY A 33 -6.39 -2.04 -13.28
N MET A 34 -5.09 -2.00 -12.97
CA MET A 34 -4.13 -3.05 -13.33
C MET A 34 -4.06 -4.17 -12.30
N VAL A 35 -4.54 -3.94 -11.08
CA VAL A 35 -4.50 -4.89 -9.97
C VAL A 35 -5.89 -5.13 -9.42
N SER A 36 -6.09 -6.27 -8.76
CA SER A 36 -7.35 -6.50 -8.03
C SER A 36 -7.53 -5.46 -6.95
N ASP A 37 -8.77 -5.13 -6.59
CA ASP A 37 -9.09 -4.24 -5.47
C ASP A 37 -8.47 -4.70 -4.14
N TYR A 38 -8.26 -6.00 -3.97
CA TYR A 38 -7.60 -6.56 -2.80
C TYR A 38 -6.11 -6.21 -2.76
N ILE A 39 -5.39 -6.40 -3.87
CA ILE A 39 -3.96 -6.06 -3.95
C ILE A 39 -3.75 -4.55 -3.83
N TYR A 40 -4.56 -3.74 -4.52
CA TYR A 40 -4.51 -2.28 -4.38
C TYR A 40 -4.69 -1.85 -2.93
N PHE A 41 -5.69 -2.42 -2.25
CA PHE A 41 -5.94 -2.18 -0.82
C PHE A 41 -4.75 -2.57 0.06
N LEU A 42 -4.19 -3.77 -0.11
CA LEU A 42 -3.03 -4.21 0.68
C LEU A 42 -1.83 -3.27 0.56
N MET A 43 -1.61 -2.73 -0.64
CA MET A 43 -0.48 -1.86 -0.94
C MET A 43 -0.64 -0.45 -0.33
N GLN A 44 -1.83 -0.06 0.11
CA GLN A 44 -2.05 1.16 0.90
C GLN A 44 -1.61 1.01 2.37
N HIS A 45 -1.42 -0.23 2.82
CA HIS A 45 -1.08 -0.56 4.21
C HIS A 45 0.40 -0.90 4.43
N VAL A 46 1.21 -0.71 3.39
CA VAL A 46 2.67 -0.80 3.44
C VAL A 46 3.29 0.52 3.00
N THR A 47 4.52 0.75 3.41
CA THR A 47 5.34 1.93 3.07
C THR A 47 6.70 1.48 2.57
N THR A 48 7.43 2.33 1.86
CA THR A 48 8.85 2.07 1.55
C THR A 48 9.69 2.12 2.82
N CYS A 49 10.73 1.30 2.89
CA CYS A 49 11.75 1.35 3.94
C CYS A 49 13.14 1.14 3.35
N ASN A 50 14.18 1.72 3.95
CA ASN A 50 15.55 1.49 3.53
C ASN A 50 16.16 0.31 4.28
N MET A 51 17.12 -0.35 3.64
CA MET A 51 17.92 -1.41 4.27
C MET A 51 18.74 -0.85 5.45
N GLU A 52 19.08 0.43 5.45
CA GLU A 52 19.82 1.07 6.56
C GLU A 52 18.94 1.24 7.82
N ASP A 53 17.61 1.20 7.66
CA ASP A 53 16.65 1.20 8.78
C ASP A 53 16.52 -0.18 9.45
N LEU A 54 17.30 -1.18 9.00
CA LEU A 54 17.34 -2.55 9.52
C LEU A 54 18.13 -2.63 10.83
N VAL A 55 17.55 -2.15 11.92
CA VAL A 55 18.25 -2.24 13.20
C VAL A 55 18.02 -3.57 13.92
N VAL A 56 16.91 -4.32 13.73
CA VAL A 56 16.62 -5.39 14.73
C VAL A 56 16.06 -6.75 14.25
N ASN A 57 15.19 -6.88 13.24
CA ASN A 57 14.29 -8.06 13.27
C ASN A 57 14.04 -8.86 11.97
N THR A 58 14.86 -8.70 10.94
CA THR A 58 14.78 -9.57 9.75
C THR A 58 16.02 -10.45 9.63
N SER A 59 15.81 -11.76 9.79
CA SER A 59 16.72 -12.78 9.28
C SER A 59 16.74 -12.70 7.75
N VAL A 60 17.58 -11.81 7.21
CA VAL A 60 17.79 -11.68 5.76
C VAL A 60 18.52 -12.94 5.28
N ARG A 61 17.75 -13.95 4.84
CA ARG A 61 18.29 -15.05 4.03
C ARG A 61 18.40 -14.54 2.59
N GLY A 62 19.53 -13.93 2.27
CA GLY A 62 19.79 -13.39 0.93
C GLY A 62 21.06 -12.55 0.88
N ASN A 63 21.61 -12.39 -0.31
CA ASN A 63 22.78 -11.56 -0.57
C ASN A 63 22.46 -10.10 -0.21
N ARG A 64 23.21 -9.50 0.72
CA ARG A 64 22.99 -8.14 1.25
C ARG A 64 23.21 -7.03 0.21
N ASN A 65 23.63 -7.37 -1.00
CA ASN A 65 24.13 -6.42 -1.99
C ASN A 65 23.12 -5.93 -3.04
N THR A 66 21.88 -6.41 -3.11
CA THR A 66 21.07 -6.22 -4.33
C THR A 66 19.86 -5.28 -4.24
N THR A 67 19.43 -4.80 -3.07
CA THR A 67 18.27 -3.89 -3.00
C THR A 67 18.31 -3.02 -1.75
N LYS A 68 18.51 -1.71 -1.93
CA LYS A 68 18.58 -0.74 -0.83
C LYS A 68 17.20 -0.36 -0.28
N ILE A 69 16.13 -0.60 -1.06
CA ILE A 69 14.76 -0.16 -0.74
C ILE A 69 13.83 -1.39 -0.72
N GLY A 70 12.97 -1.47 0.29
CA GLY A 70 11.99 -2.52 0.48
C GLY A 70 10.63 -1.99 0.90
N LEU A 71 9.76 -2.88 1.37
CA LEU A 71 8.45 -2.53 1.93
C LEU A 71 8.42 -2.80 3.43
N ALA A 72 7.72 -1.97 4.20
CA ALA A 72 7.45 -2.19 5.61
C ALA A 72 5.95 -2.02 5.90
N CYS A 73 5.48 -2.66 6.97
CA CYS A 73 4.12 -2.44 7.45
C CYS A 73 3.97 -1.01 8.00
N ARG A 74 3.02 -0.23 7.48
CA ARG A 74 2.82 1.18 7.89
C ARG A 74 2.48 1.35 9.39
N TYR A 75 1.98 0.30 10.03
CA TYR A 75 1.53 0.33 11.42
C TYR A 75 2.67 0.04 12.39
N CYS A 76 3.36 -1.10 12.22
CA CYS A 76 4.46 -1.48 13.11
C CYS A 76 5.80 -0.85 12.73
N ALA A 77 5.91 -0.21 11.56
CA ALA A 77 7.12 0.54 11.20
C ALA A 77 7.42 1.71 12.15
N LYS A 78 6.42 2.17 12.91
CA LYS A 78 6.61 3.21 13.93
C LYS A 78 7.39 2.72 15.15
N ASP A 79 7.52 1.40 15.32
CA ASP A 79 8.31 0.76 16.37
C ASP A 79 9.54 0.07 15.75
N PRO A 80 10.75 0.64 15.90
CA PRO A 80 11.97 0.07 15.34
C PRO A 80 12.27 -1.37 15.80
N GLN A 81 11.79 -1.77 16.98
CA GLN A 81 12.04 -3.11 17.52
C GLN A 81 11.10 -4.16 16.91
N ASN A 82 9.87 -3.76 16.56
CA ASN A 82 8.82 -4.67 16.10
C ASN A 82 8.40 -4.44 14.62
N SER A 83 9.14 -3.58 13.91
CA SER A 83 8.90 -3.28 12.51
C SER A 83 9.06 -4.52 11.62
N ARG A 84 8.00 -4.85 10.87
CA ARG A 84 8.03 -5.92 9.88
C ARG A 84 8.38 -5.34 8.52
N GLN A 85 9.51 -5.80 8.01
CA GLN A 85 10.00 -5.45 6.68
C GLN A 85 9.87 -6.64 5.72
N PHE A 86 9.72 -6.31 4.44
CA PHE A 86 9.57 -7.20 3.30
C PHE A 86 10.60 -6.75 2.27
N LEU A 87 11.79 -7.33 2.37
CA LEU A 87 12.89 -7.06 1.46
C LEU A 87 12.84 -8.10 0.34
N TYR A 88 12.76 -7.61 -0.89
CA TYR A 88 12.71 -8.44 -2.08
C TYR A 88 13.90 -8.07 -2.97
N SER A 89 14.50 -9.05 -3.63
CA SER A 89 15.64 -8.82 -4.52
C SER A 89 15.25 -8.36 -5.93
N SER A 90 13.98 -8.54 -6.30
CA SER A 90 13.43 -8.10 -7.59
C SER A 90 11.90 -8.02 -7.53
N VAL A 91 11.30 -7.34 -8.51
CA VAL A 91 9.84 -7.29 -8.70
C VAL A 91 9.20 -8.68 -8.86
N VAL A 92 9.90 -9.64 -9.45
CA VAL A 92 9.41 -11.02 -9.60
C VAL A 92 9.30 -11.69 -8.23
N VAL A 93 10.32 -11.51 -7.38
CA VAL A 93 10.30 -12.03 -6.00
C VAL A 93 9.22 -11.35 -5.17
N LEU A 94 9.02 -10.04 -5.33
CA LEU A 94 7.92 -9.30 -4.71
C LEU A 94 6.55 -9.91 -5.10
N CYS A 95 6.30 -10.09 -6.40
CA CYS A 95 5.03 -10.63 -6.88
C CYS A 95 4.75 -12.03 -6.31
N ASN A 96 5.74 -12.92 -6.35
CA ASN A 96 5.59 -14.29 -5.85
C ASN A 96 5.37 -14.35 -4.33
N ASN A 97 5.84 -13.34 -3.59
CA ASN A 97 5.77 -13.29 -2.13
C ASN A 97 4.78 -12.24 -1.59
N ILE A 98 3.93 -11.66 -2.45
CA ILE A 98 2.98 -10.61 -2.05
C ILE A 98 1.97 -11.09 -0.99
N SER A 99 1.73 -12.40 -0.93
CA SER A 99 0.89 -13.05 0.08
C SER A 99 1.42 -12.96 1.53
N GLN A 100 2.68 -12.58 1.71
CA GLN A 100 3.27 -12.36 3.03
C GLN A 100 2.72 -11.10 3.72
N ILE A 101 2.36 -10.07 2.94
CA ILE A 101 1.78 -8.82 3.45
C ILE A 101 0.48 -9.08 4.23
N PRO A 102 -0.58 -9.68 3.64
CA PRO A 102 -1.82 -9.94 4.37
C PRO A 102 -1.62 -10.93 5.53
N ARG A 103 -0.69 -11.89 5.41
CA ARG A 103 -0.35 -12.80 6.52
C ARG A 103 0.16 -12.03 7.75
N HIS A 104 0.97 -10.99 7.53
CA HIS A 104 1.43 -10.12 8.60
C HIS A 104 0.32 -9.21 9.11
N LEU A 105 -0.44 -8.53 8.25
CA LEU A 105 -1.50 -7.60 8.68
C LEU A 105 -2.51 -8.27 9.62
N LEU A 106 -2.86 -9.53 9.35
CA LEU A 106 -3.78 -10.32 10.18
C LEU A 106 -3.22 -10.70 11.57
N LYS A 107 -1.91 -10.57 11.79
CA LYS A 107 -1.23 -10.91 13.05
C LYS A 107 -0.54 -9.71 13.72
N CYS A 108 -0.42 -8.60 13.01
CA CYS A 108 0.28 -7.41 13.48
C CYS A 108 -0.54 -6.74 14.58
N HIS A 109 0.02 -6.62 15.79
CA HIS A 109 -0.69 -6.05 16.94
C HIS A 109 -1.02 -4.56 16.78
N PHE A 110 -0.26 -3.82 15.95
CA PHE A 110 -0.51 -2.41 15.64
C PHE A 110 -1.63 -2.17 14.61
N VAL A 111 -2.13 -3.22 13.97
CA VAL A 111 -3.24 -3.13 13.01
C VAL A 111 -4.57 -3.19 13.77
N SER A 112 -5.51 -2.30 13.47
CA SER A 112 -6.85 -2.31 14.09
C SER A 112 -7.69 -3.52 13.65
N ASP A 113 -8.65 -3.94 14.48
CA ASP A 113 -9.54 -5.05 14.16
C ASP A 113 -10.40 -4.78 12.92
N ASP A 114 -10.88 -3.55 12.75
CA ASP A 114 -11.62 -3.13 11.56
C ASP A 114 -10.83 -3.37 10.27
N LEU A 115 -9.54 -3.04 10.29
CA LEU A 115 -8.66 -3.28 9.16
C LEU A 115 -8.44 -4.79 8.93
N ARG A 116 -8.24 -5.58 10.00
CA ARG A 116 -8.12 -7.05 9.86
C ARG A 116 -9.39 -7.66 9.24
N ASN A 117 -10.57 -7.20 9.68
CA ASN A 117 -11.85 -7.64 9.16
C ASN A 117 -12.00 -7.29 7.67
N GLU A 118 -11.59 -6.09 7.27
CA GLU A 118 -11.61 -5.66 5.87
C GLU A 118 -10.62 -6.48 4.99
N VAL A 119 -9.42 -6.79 5.51
CA VAL A 119 -8.48 -7.71 4.85
C VAL A 119 -9.12 -9.07 4.62
N VAL A 120 -9.80 -9.65 5.63
CA VAL A 120 -10.48 -10.95 5.50
C VAL A 120 -11.61 -10.89 4.48
N LYS A 121 -12.44 -9.85 4.53
CA LYS A 121 -13.55 -9.65 3.60
C LYS A 121 -13.06 -9.56 2.15
N ARG A 122 -12.09 -8.70 1.87
CA ARG A 122 -11.54 -8.52 0.51
C ARG A 122 -10.79 -9.76 0.02
N LYS A 123 -10.10 -10.48 0.91
CA LYS A 123 -9.44 -11.75 0.56
C LYS A 123 -10.42 -12.81 0.09
N LYS A 124 -11.63 -12.87 0.64
CA LYS A 124 -12.70 -13.78 0.17
C LYS A 124 -13.12 -13.42 -1.26
N ALA A 125 -13.29 -12.14 -1.56
CA ALA A 125 -13.66 -11.65 -2.89
C ALA A 125 -12.53 -11.81 -3.93
N TYR A 126 -11.27 -11.75 -3.51
CA TYR A 126 -10.09 -11.76 -4.39
C TYR A 126 -10.06 -12.92 -5.39
N LYS A 127 -10.39 -14.15 -4.97
CA LYS A 127 -10.38 -15.31 -5.88
C LYS A 127 -11.39 -15.16 -7.02
N LYS A 128 -12.57 -14.63 -6.72
CA LYS A 128 -13.62 -14.39 -7.69
C LYS A 128 -13.20 -13.26 -8.64
N ASP A 129 -12.72 -12.15 -8.09
CA ASP A 129 -12.24 -11.00 -8.85
C ASP A 129 -11.13 -11.36 -9.84
N VAL A 130 -10.10 -12.08 -9.39
CA VAL A 130 -8.99 -12.51 -10.27
C VAL A 130 -9.48 -13.42 -11.39
N LYS A 131 -10.44 -14.31 -11.11
CA LYS A 131 -11.01 -15.21 -12.12
C LYS A 131 -11.81 -14.42 -13.17
N GLU A 132 -12.65 -13.50 -12.73
CA GLU A 132 -13.54 -12.70 -13.60
C GLU A 132 -12.77 -11.65 -14.41
N ASN A 133 -11.75 -11.04 -13.81
CA ASN A 133 -11.00 -9.94 -14.40
C ASN A 133 -9.60 -10.33 -14.92
N ARG A 134 -9.30 -11.63 -15.05
CA ARG A 134 -7.96 -12.15 -15.44
C ARG A 134 -7.33 -11.45 -16.65
N LYS A 135 -8.12 -11.12 -17.68
CA LYS A 135 -7.63 -10.45 -18.90
C LYS A 135 -7.30 -8.96 -18.70
N LYS A 136 -7.95 -8.32 -17.72
CA LYS A 136 -7.76 -6.89 -17.39
C LYS A 136 -6.62 -6.70 -16.39
N LEU A 137 -6.50 -7.61 -15.43
CA LEU A 137 -5.48 -7.54 -14.39
C LEU A 137 -4.08 -7.80 -14.97
N LYS A 138 -3.22 -6.80 -14.84
CA LYS A 138 -1.81 -6.80 -15.24
C LYS A 138 -0.92 -6.62 -14.01
N MET A 139 -1.07 -7.51 -13.03
CA MET A 139 -0.44 -7.39 -11.71
C MET A 139 1.08 -7.23 -11.78
N MET A 140 1.74 -7.99 -12.66
CA MET A 140 3.20 -7.88 -12.85
C MET A 140 3.61 -6.50 -13.38
N ASP A 141 2.90 -5.98 -14.38
CA ASP A 141 3.25 -4.68 -14.97
C ASP A 141 3.01 -3.55 -13.98
N ALA A 142 1.92 -3.63 -13.22
CA ALA A 142 1.63 -2.67 -12.16
C ALA A 142 2.72 -2.68 -11.08
N LEU A 143 3.16 -3.87 -10.65
CA LEU A 143 4.26 -4.00 -9.68
C LEU A 143 5.60 -3.53 -10.24
N LYS A 144 5.86 -3.66 -11.56
CA LYS A 144 7.07 -3.11 -12.19
C LYS A 144 7.09 -1.59 -12.13
N ILE A 145 5.96 -0.94 -12.39
CA ILE A 145 5.86 0.52 -12.32
C ILE A 145 6.13 1.00 -10.90
N VAL A 146 5.48 0.37 -9.90
CA VAL A 146 5.73 0.67 -8.48
C VAL A 146 7.18 0.42 -8.10
N TRP A 147 7.74 -0.71 -8.55
CA TRP A 147 9.13 -1.09 -8.27
C TRP A 147 10.12 -0.06 -8.80
N GLY A 148 9.95 0.40 -10.05
CA GLY A 148 10.80 1.44 -10.63
C GLY A 148 10.71 2.75 -9.86
N ARG A 149 9.50 3.16 -9.46
CA ARG A 149 9.28 4.35 -8.60
C ARG A 149 9.87 4.22 -7.20
N MET A 150 10.01 3.00 -6.68
CA MET A 150 10.65 2.75 -5.40
C MET A 150 12.18 2.86 -5.50
N HIS A 151 12.77 2.51 -6.64
CA HIS A 151 14.23 2.37 -6.79
C HIS A 151 14.89 3.50 -7.61
N ASP A 152 14.13 4.54 -7.99
CA ASP A 152 14.57 5.60 -8.90
C ASP A 152 15.21 5.03 -10.19
N ASP A 153 14.66 3.92 -10.70
CA ASP A 153 14.97 3.40 -12.04
C ASP A 153 14.31 4.32 -13.09
N SER A 154 14.79 5.56 -13.15
CA SER A 154 14.37 6.62 -14.07
C SER A 154 14.66 6.25 -15.53
N ASP A 155 15.47 5.22 -15.75
CA ASP A 155 15.86 4.71 -17.08
C ASP A 155 14.86 3.70 -17.67
N PHE A 156 13.81 3.28 -16.94
CA PHE A 156 12.82 2.31 -17.47
C PHE A 156 11.56 2.94 -18.06
N ILE A 157 11.39 4.26 -17.94
CA ILE A 157 10.29 5.02 -18.58
C ILE A 157 10.85 5.84 -19.75
N ALA A 158 11.65 5.19 -20.59
CA ALA A 158 11.98 5.70 -21.92
C ALA A 158 11.92 4.53 -22.88
N THR A 159 10.70 4.17 -23.29
CA THR A 159 10.31 3.67 -24.64
C THR A 159 8.93 3.03 -24.50
N ALA A 160 7.88 3.81 -24.74
CA ALA A 160 6.58 3.33 -25.19
C ALA A 160 6.12 4.26 -26.31
#